data_AF-B0SLW5-F1
#
_entry.id   AF-B0SLW5-F1
#
_cell.length_a   1.000
_cell.length_b   1.000
_cell.length_c   1.000
_cell.angle_alpha   90.00
_cell.angle_beta   90.00
_cell.angle_gamma   90.00
#
_symmetry.space_group_name_H-M   'P 1'
#
loop_
_entity.id
_entity.type
_entity.pdbx_description
1 polymer ?
#
loop_
_entity_poly.entity_id
_entity_poly.type
_entity_poly.pdbx_seq_one_letter_code
_entity_poly.pdbx_strand_id
1 'polypeptide(L)'
;MKEIGFYDYLIGAATVLPWAIVIWKAYKPKKGWQEVFGIILALVFGWLSTDLILRLHPIFWPEADFSPKKKVSLLTQTAHMAFIQAGITEETFKIFFIMILSFVFGYDRKTKLFSPNVVLFGAFVAMGFSFIENTHYIFREPEEKKWNLFIARTVHSSNIHLLINLCFSLFLLKSNFKADDSSKKVTILFGFVLAVLQHGVVDFLLIPGATIGLWISTAMFVGIWVWVVGDWRELIVSIKERPIKTNQTSEITE
;
A
#
# COMPACT_ATOMS: atom_id res chain seq x y z
N MET A 1 -28.80 9.11 -11.37
CA MET A 1 -27.56 8.32 -11.23
C MET A 1 -27.78 7.31 -10.13
N LYS A 2 -27.33 6.06 -10.28
CA LYS A 2 -27.37 5.09 -9.18
C LYS A 2 -26.40 5.60 -8.10
N GLU A 3 -26.83 5.63 -6.85
CA GLU A 3 -25.95 5.95 -5.72
C GLU A 3 -25.38 4.66 -5.14
N ILE A 4 -24.16 4.72 -4.59
CA ILE A 4 -23.55 3.58 -3.91
C ILE A 4 -24.34 3.31 -2.65
N GLY A 5 -24.93 2.12 -2.56
CA GLY A 5 -25.74 1.70 -1.43
C GLY A 5 -24.91 0.99 -0.35
N PHE A 6 -25.53 0.76 0.80
CA PHE A 6 -24.94 -0.01 1.90
C PHE A 6 -24.44 -1.40 1.44
N TYR A 7 -25.18 -2.09 0.58
CA TYR A 7 -24.78 -3.41 0.05
C TYR A 7 -23.51 -3.36 -0.80
N ASP A 8 -23.29 -2.29 -1.56
CA ASP A 8 -22.07 -2.14 -2.36
C ASP A 8 -20.85 -2.00 -1.44
N TYR A 9 -20.97 -1.25 -0.34
CA TYR A 9 -19.93 -1.18 0.68
C TYR A 9 -19.71 -2.53 1.40
N LEU A 10 -20.74 -3.33 1.65
CA LEU A 10 -20.56 -4.67 2.20
C LEU A 10 -19.76 -5.57 1.25
N ILE A 11 -20.05 -5.50 -0.06
CA ILE A 11 -19.31 -6.25 -1.07
C ILE A 11 -17.85 -5.78 -1.13
N GLY A 12 -17.62 -4.47 -1.15
CA GLY A 12 -16.27 -3.91 -1.10
C GLY A 12 -15.49 -4.36 0.14
N ALA A 13 -16.12 -4.31 1.32
CA ALA A 13 -15.49 -4.74 2.58
C ALA A 13 -15.13 -6.24 2.55
N ALA A 14 -15.98 -7.07 1.93
CA ALA A 14 -15.72 -8.49 1.77
C ALA A 14 -14.48 -8.78 0.90
N THR A 15 -14.08 -7.87 -0.01
CA THR A 15 -12.85 -8.05 -0.82
C THR A 15 -11.56 -7.94 -0.02
N VAL A 16 -11.56 -7.18 1.07
CA VAL A 16 -10.36 -6.92 1.90
C VAL A 16 -10.29 -7.78 3.15
N LEU A 17 -11.45 -8.30 3.61
CA LEU A 17 -11.56 -9.05 4.85
C LEU A 17 -10.62 -10.27 4.95
N PRO A 18 -10.46 -11.13 3.91
CA PRO A 18 -9.54 -12.26 3.98
C PRO A 18 -8.10 -11.83 4.27
N TRP A 19 -7.64 -10.75 3.65
CA TRP A 19 -6.29 -10.24 3.82
C TRP A 19 -6.08 -9.56 5.18
N ALA A 20 -7.09 -8.83 5.67
CA ALA A 20 -7.07 -8.31 7.03
C ALA A 20 -6.92 -9.43 8.07
N ILE A 21 -7.62 -10.56 7.89
CA ILE A 21 -7.50 -11.75 8.76
C ILE A 21 -6.10 -12.36 8.66
N VAL A 22 -5.54 -12.50 7.45
CA VAL A 22 -4.18 -13.02 7.24
C VAL A 22 -3.16 -12.17 7.98
N ILE A 23 -3.20 -10.84 7.83
CA ILE A 23 -2.28 -9.92 8.51
C ILE A 23 -2.45 -9.97 10.02
N TRP A 24 -3.70 -9.97 10.50
CA TRP A 24 -3.99 -10.05 11.93
C TRP A 24 -3.40 -11.32 12.56
N LYS A 25 -3.58 -12.48 11.91
CA LYS A 25 -3.05 -13.77 12.37
C LYS A 25 -1.52 -13.84 12.25
N ALA A 26 -0.94 -13.30 11.18
CA ALA A 26 0.50 -13.31 10.95
C ALA A 26 1.25 -12.42 11.95
N TYR A 27 0.71 -11.23 12.25
CA TYR A 27 1.37 -10.27 13.13
C TYR A 27 1.18 -10.58 14.62
N LYS A 28 -0.01 -11.05 15.02
CA LYS A 28 -0.40 -11.24 16.43
C LYS A 28 -0.19 -9.95 17.26
N PRO A 29 -1.00 -8.89 17.04
CA PRO A 29 -0.88 -7.65 17.80
C PRO A 29 -1.03 -7.91 19.29
N LYS A 30 -0.29 -7.18 20.12
CA LYS A 30 -0.34 -7.28 21.59
C LYS A 30 -1.65 -6.71 22.16
N LYS A 31 -2.49 -6.12 21.30
CA LYS A 31 -3.80 -5.53 21.61
C LYS A 31 -3.69 -4.34 22.56
N GLY A 32 -2.56 -3.64 22.54
CA GLY A 32 -2.43 -2.36 23.24
C GLY A 32 -3.31 -1.29 22.58
N TRP A 33 -3.74 -0.29 23.35
CA TRP A 33 -4.64 0.75 22.84
C TRP A 33 -4.07 1.47 21.61
N GLN A 34 -2.76 1.72 21.57
CA GLN A 34 -2.07 2.35 20.44
C GLN A 34 -2.15 1.51 19.17
N GLU A 35 -2.04 0.19 19.30
CA GLU A 35 -2.14 -0.72 18.15
C GLU A 35 -3.57 -0.78 17.62
N VAL A 36 -4.55 -0.95 18.51
CA VAL A 36 -5.97 -1.03 18.12
C VAL A 36 -6.43 0.29 17.50
N PHE A 37 -6.15 1.41 18.17
CA PHE A 37 -6.52 2.73 17.68
C PHE A 37 -5.77 3.08 16.38
N GLY A 38 -4.48 2.75 16.31
CA GLY A 38 -3.67 2.95 15.09
C GLY A 38 -4.18 2.14 13.90
N ILE A 39 -4.66 0.91 14.11
CA ILE A 39 -5.29 0.08 13.06
C ILE A 39 -6.60 0.70 12.57
N ILE A 40 -7.47 1.15 13.48
CA ILE A 40 -8.73 1.80 13.12
C ILE A 40 -8.45 3.08 12.32
N LEU A 41 -7.49 3.89 12.77
CA LEU A 41 -7.11 5.12 12.08
C LEU A 41 -6.45 4.81 10.72
N ALA A 42 -5.69 3.73 10.60
CA ALA A 42 -5.13 3.26 9.33
C ALA A 42 -6.22 2.93 8.31
N LEU A 43 -7.28 2.22 8.72
CA LEU A 43 -8.43 1.96 7.85
C LEU A 43 -9.10 3.26 7.38
N VAL A 44 -9.32 4.20 8.31
CA VAL A 44 -9.92 5.51 8.00
C VAL A 44 -9.04 6.31 7.05
N PHE A 45 -7.72 6.33 7.26
CA PHE A 45 -6.79 7.02 6.38
C PHE A 45 -6.64 6.37 5.01
N GLY A 46 -6.73 5.04 4.94
CA GLY A 46 -6.85 4.32 3.67
C GLY A 46 -8.08 4.77 2.89
N TRP A 47 -9.25 4.79 3.53
CA TRP A 47 -10.46 5.33 2.89
C TRP A 47 -10.27 6.79 2.48
N LEU A 48 -9.81 7.65 3.39
CA LEU A 48 -9.62 9.07 3.12
C LEU A 48 -8.67 9.30 1.94
N SER A 49 -7.61 8.50 1.81
CA SER A 49 -6.71 8.60 0.67
C SER A 49 -7.43 8.36 -0.66
N THR A 50 -8.24 7.31 -0.76
CA THR A 50 -9.02 7.04 -1.98
C THR A 50 -10.07 8.11 -2.24
N ASP A 51 -10.79 8.59 -1.22
CA ASP A 51 -11.79 9.66 -1.38
C ASP A 51 -11.14 10.97 -1.86
N LEU A 52 -9.97 11.34 -1.31
CA LEU A 52 -9.21 12.49 -1.77
C LEU A 52 -8.78 12.33 -3.23
N ILE A 53 -8.27 11.17 -3.62
CA ILE A 53 -7.88 10.89 -5.00
C ILE A 53 -9.08 11.02 -5.93
N LEU A 54 -10.22 10.42 -5.61
CA LEU A 54 -11.43 10.48 -6.44
C LEU A 54 -11.94 11.92 -6.63
N ARG A 55 -11.83 12.77 -5.61
CA ARG A 55 -12.24 14.19 -5.69
C ARG A 55 -11.23 15.06 -6.43
N LEU A 56 -9.93 14.77 -6.27
CA LEU A 56 -8.86 15.54 -6.87
C LEU A 56 -8.56 15.10 -8.30
N HIS A 57 -8.87 13.87 -8.68
CA HIS A 57 -8.57 13.34 -10.01
C HIS A 57 -9.20 14.18 -11.14
N PRO A 58 -10.47 14.60 -11.10
CA PRO A 58 -11.03 15.49 -12.12
C PRO A 58 -10.37 16.87 -12.17
N ILE A 59 -9.77 17.32 -11.06
CA ILE A 59 -9.08 18.62 -10.96
C ILE A 59 -7.67 18.53 -11.54
N PHE A 60 -6.93 17.46 -11.21
CA PHE A 60 -5.57 17.25 -11.71
C PHE A 60 -5.55 16.73 -13.15
N TRP A 61 -6.57 15.98 -13.56
CA TRP A 61 -6.65 15.30 -14.85
C TRP A 61 -7.96 15.59 -15.59
N PRO A 62 -8.31 16.86 -15.86
CA PRO A 62 -9.58 17.25 -16.48
C PRO A 62 -9.73 16.76 -17.94
N GLU A 63 -8.62 16.52 -18.63
CA GLU A 63 -8.58 16.04 -20.02
C GLU A 63 -8.34 14.52 -20.14
N ALA A 64 -8.65 13.73 -19.10
CA ALA A 64 -8.51 12.27 -19.17
C ALA A 64 -9.47 11.60 -20.19
N ASP A 65 -10.39 12.36 -20.77
CA ASP A 65 -11.24 11.89 -21.88
C ASP A 65 -10.37 11.57 -23.11
N PHE A 66 -10.50 10.33 -23.59
CA PHE A 66 -9.66 9.64 -24.57
C PHE A 66 -9.79 10.15 -26.02
N SER A 67 -9.77 11.47 -26.20
CA SER A 67 -9.67 12.11 -27.51
C SER A 67 -8.35 12.87 -27.59
N PRO A 68 -7.25 12.20 -28.00
CA PRO A 68 -5.96 12.87 -28.09
C PRO A 68 -6.07 14.05 -29.06
N LYS A 69 -6.01 15.29 -28.55
CA LYS A 69 -5.86 16.49 -29.40
C LYS A 69 -4.51 16.46 -30.16
N LYS A 70 -3.58 15.58 -29.76
CA LYS A 70 -2.30 15.27 -30.43
C LYS A 70 -2.12 13.75 -30.57
N LYS A 71 -1.54 13.30 -31.69
CA LYS A 71 -1.15 11.88 -31.91
C LYS A 71 -0.03 11.46 -30.93
N VAL A 72 -0.41 11.09 -29.70
CA VAL A 72 0.50 10.45 -28.73
C VAL A 72 0.42 8.93 -28.94
N SER A 73 1.53 8.23 -28.80
CA SER A 73 1.52 6.76 -28.91
C SER A 73 0.71 6.15 -27.75
N LEU A 74 0.01 5.05 -28.03
CA LEU A 74 -0.73 4.30 -27.02
C LEU A 74 0.17 3.91 -25.83
N LEU A 75 1.42 3.56 -26.12
CA LEU A 75 2.43 3.23 -25.11
C LEU A 75 2.68 4.37 -24.12
N THR A 76 2.89 5.59 -24.63
CA THR A 76 3.14 6.77 -23.79
C THR A 76 1.91 7.13 -22.96
N GLN A 77 0.70 6.98 -23.52
CA GLN A 77 -0.53 7.23 -22.79
C GLN A 77 -0.72 6.22 -21.65
N THR A 78 -0.54 4.93 -21.92
CA THR A 78 -0.62 3.88 -20.89
C THR A 78 0.42 4.09 -19.79
N ALA A 79 1.66 4.45 -20.15
CA ALA A 79 2.71 4.75 -19.17
C ALA A 79 2.33 5.95 -18.29
N HIS A 80 1.78 7.02 -18.89
CA HIS A 80 1.34 8.19 -18.14
C HIS A 80 0.20 7.85 -17.17
N MET A 81 -0.82 7.11 -17.62
CA MET A 81 -1.92 6.66 -16.77
C MET A 81 -1.42 5.79 -15.61
N ALA A 82 -0.63 4.76 -15.92
CA ALA A 82 -0.17 3.79 -14.95
C ALA A 82 0.81 4.37 -13.91
N PHE A 83 1.82 5.11 -14.35
CA PHE A 83 2.86 5.58 -13.43
C PHE A 83 2.53 6.92 -12.78
N ILE A 84 1.89 7.84 -13.49
CA ILE A 84 1.68 9.20 -12.99
C ILE A 84 0.30 9.34 -12.36
N GLN A 85 -0.75 9.03 -13.12
CA GLN A 85 -2.13 9.23 -12.66
C GLN A 85 -2.51 8.24 -11.56
N ALA A 86 -2.17 6.95 -11.73
CA ALA A 86 -2.35 5.93 -10.70
C ALA A 86 -1.13 5.89 -9.76
N GLY A 87 0.00 5.32 -10.20
CA GLY A 87 1.15 5.02 -9.33
C GLY A 87 1.61 6.16 -8.42
N ILE A 88 2.06 7.29 -8.97
CA ILE A 88 2.54 8.43 -8.15
C ILE A 88 1.41 8.97 -7.27
N THR A 89 0.23 9.22 -7.84
CA THR A 89 -0.86 9.88 -7.11
C THR A 89 -1.32 8.99 -5.95
N GLU A 90 -1.65 7.74 -6.21
CA GLU A 90 -2.17 6.81 -5.22
C GLU A 90 -1.16 6.49 -4.13
N GLU A 91 0.09 6.18 -4.51
CA GLU A 91 1.13 5.89 -3.52
C GLU A 91 1.49 7.12 -2.70
N THR A 92 1.45 8.34 -3.26
CA THR A 92 1.71 9.57 -2.49
C THR A 92 0.70 9.74 -1.35
N PHE A 93 -0.60 9.61 -1.62
CA PHE A 93 -1.61 9.74 -0.57
C PHE A 93 -1.54 8.62 0.45
N LYS A 94 -1.38 7.35 0.01
CA LYS A 94 -1.26 6.21 0.94
C LYS A 94 -0.03 6.36 1.83
N ILE A 95 1.14 6.59 1.23
CA ILE A 95 2.41 6.69 1.96
C ILE A 95 2.41 7.89 2.89
N PHE A 96 1.83 9.03 2.49
CA PHE A 96 1.66 10.18 3.37
C PHE A 96 0.96 9.79 4.69
N PHE A 97 -0.16 9.07 4.62
CA PHE A 97 -0.86 8.62 5.83
C PHE A 97 -0.11 7.52 6.60
N ILE A 98 0.56 6.59 5.90
CA ILE A 98 1.43 5.60 6.56
C ILE A 98 2.52 6.31 7.36
N MET A 99 3.14 7.35 6.80
CA MET A 99 4.18 8.13 7.47
C MET A 99 3.65 8.85 8.70
N ILE A 100 2.46 9.48 8.62
CA ILE A 100 1.81 10.10 9.78
C ILE A 100 1.64 9.07 10.91
N LEU A 101 1.02 7.92 10.61
CA LEU A 101 0.78 6.88 11.62
C LEU A 101 2.10 6.31 12.17
N SER A 102 3.08 6.13 11.30
CA SER A 102 4.40 5.62 11.67
C SER A 102 5.13 6.58 12.59
N PHE A 103 5.06 7.89 12.36
CA PHE A 103 5.68 8.88 13.25
C PHE A 103 4.91 9.10 14.56
N VAL A 104 3.58 9.00 14.54
CA VAL A 104 2.75 9.22 15.73
C VAL A 104 2.76 8.02 16.68
N PHE A 105 2.64 6.79 16.14
CA PHE A 105 2.46 5.58 16.94
C PHE A 105 3.61 4.58 16.80
N GLY A 106 4.44 4.71 15.77
CA GLY A 106 5.48 3.74 15.44
C GLY A 106 6.91 4.22 15.67
N TYR A 107 7.16 5.51 15.90
CA TYR A 107 8.51 6.07 15.92
C TYR A 107 8.92 6.48 17.33
N ASP A 108 10.03 5.94 17.81
CA ASP A 108 10.64 6.37 19.06
C ASP A 108 11.59 7.54 18.81
N ARG A 109 11.22 8.72 19.34
CA ARG A 109 11.99 9.95 19.18
C ARG A 109 13.34 9.93 19.90
N LYS A 110 13.51 9.11 20.94
CA LYS A 110 14.77 8.99 21.70
C LYS A 110 15.77 8.14 20.93
N THR A 111 15.34 6.96 20.48
CA THR A 111 16.21 6.03 19.76
C THR A 111 16.28 6.33 18.26
N LYS A 112 15.36 7.16 17.74
CA LYS A 112 15.19 7.46 16.31
C LYS A 112 14.93 6.22 15.46
N LEU A 113 14.16 5.26 16.00
CA LEU A 113 13.84 3.98 15.38
C LEU A 113 12.33 3.79 15.19
N PHE A 114 11.96 3.11 14.12
CA PHE A 114 10.60 2.62 13.89
C PHE A 114 10.38 1.26 14.55
N SER A 115 9.26 1.13 15.25
CA SER A 115 8.73 -0.12 15.80
C SER A 115 8.17 -1.00 14.69
N PRO A 116 8.21 -2.35 14.84
CA PRO A 116 7.52 -3.28 13.93
C PRO A 116 6.04 -2.96 13.69
N ASN A 117 5.37 -2.20 14.57
CA ASN A 117 3.97 -1.80 14.41
C ASN A 117 3.70 -1.02 13.11
N VAL A 118 4.70 -0.38 12.50
CA VAL A 118 4.52 0.36 11.24
C VAL A 118 3.98 -0.50 10.10
N VAL A 119 4.27 -1.82 10.10
CA VAL A 119 3.72 -2.73 9.06
C VAL A 119 2.23 -2.98 9.24
N LEU A 120 1.70 -2.91 10.46
CA LEU A 120 0.25 -2.95 10.68
C LEU A 120 -0.40 -1.70 10.10
N PHE A 121 0.18 -0.52 10.34
CA PHE A 121 -0.36 0.72 9.80
C PHE A 121 -0.35 0.70 8.27
N GLY A 122 0.75 0.28 7.64
CA GLY A 122 0.83 0.09 6.20
C GLY A 122 -0.23 -0.86 5.65
N ALA A 123 -0.37 -2.04 6.26
CA ALA A 123 -1.33 -3.05 5.84
C ALA A 123 -2.77 -2.54 5.93
N PHE A 124 -3.15 -1.89 7.03
CA PHE A 124 -4.53 -1.44 7.22
C PHE A 124 -4.86 -0.15 6.45
N VAL A 125 -3.86 0.69 6.12
CA VAL A 125 -4.05 1.74 5.10
C VAL A 125 -4.35 1.12 3.73
N ALA A 126 -3.67 0.04 3.34
CA ALA A 126 -3.98 -0.65 2.07
C ALA A 126 -5.38 -1.26 2.07
N MET A 127 -5.84 -1.82 3.20
CA MET A 127 -7.19 -2.36 3.31
C MET A 127 -8.25 -1.27 3.18
N GLY A 128 -8.06 -0.13 3.86
CA GLY A 128 -8.98 1.01 3.75
C GLY A 128 -9.03 1.57 2.32
N PHE A 129 -7.88 1.64 1.65
CA PHE A 129 -7.78 2.09 0.26
C PHE A 129 -8.53 1.14 -0.70
N SER A 130 -8.13 -0.14 -0.69
CA SER A 130 -8.69 -1.17 -1.57
C SER A 130 -10.18 -1.37 -1.34
N PHE A 131 -10.65 -1.22 -0.09
CA PHE A 131 -12.07 -1.31 0.23
C PHE A 131 -12.91 -0.34 -0.61
N ILE A 132 -12.52 0.93 -0.61
CA ILE A 132 -13.28 1.99 -1.29
C ILE A 132 -13.13 1.86 -2.79
N GLU A 133 -11.91 1.64 -3.25
CA GLU A 133 -11.64 1.44 -4.66
C GLU A 133 -12.45 0.26 -5.23
N ASN A 134 -12.39 -0.90 -4.58
CA ASN A 134 -13.14 -2.09 -5.01
C ASN A 134 -14.65 -1.88 -4.97
N THR A 135 -15.16 -1.12 -3.98
CA THR A 135 -16.56 -0.72 -3.94
C THR A 135 -16.94 0.04 -5.22
N HIS A 136 -16.14 1.05 -5.61
CA HIS A 136 -16.40 1.82 -6.82
C HIS A 136 -16.31 1.00 -8.10
N TYR A 137 -15.31 0.13 -8.24
CA TYR A 137 -15.18 -0.73 -9.42
C TYR A 137 -16.34 -1.70 -9.54
N ILE A 138 -16.67 -2.44 -8.47
CA ILE A 138 -17.76 -3.42 -8.50
C ILE A 138 -19.12 -2.76 -8.68
N PHE A 139 -19.32 -1.58 -8.10
CA PHE A 139 -20.55 -0.82 -8.24
C PHE A 139 -20.85 -0.43 -9.70
N ARG A 140 -19.82 0.00 -10.44
CA ARG A 140 -19.92 0.46 -11.83
C ARG A 140 -20.12 -0.66 -12.84
N GLU A 141 -19.78 -1.89 -12.47
CA GLU A 141 -19.85 -3.04 -13.37
C GLU A 141 -21.28 -3.60 -13.48
N PRO A 142 -21.72 -4.07 -14.67
CA PRO A 142 -22.97 -4.80 -14.84
C PRO A 142 -23.08 -6.04 -13.95
N GLU A 143 -24.30 -6.38 -13.52
CA GLU A 143 -24.57 -7.43 -12.52
C GLU A 143 -23.98 -8.79 -12.90
N GLU A 144 -24.03 -9.15 -14.18
CA GLU A 144 -23.51 -10.41 -14.72
C GLU A 144 -21.99 -10.56 -14.60
N LYS A 145 -21.25 -9.45 -14.43
CA LYS A 145 -19.79 -9.43 -14.29
C LYS A 145 -19.33 -9.14 -12.87
N LYS A 146 -20.20 -8.63 -11.99
CA LYS A 146 -19.85 -8.25 -10.61
C LYS A 146 -19.18 -9.38 -9.83
N TRP A 147 -19.63 -10.62 -10.00
CA TRP A 147 -19.04 -11.76 -9.29
C TRP A 147 -17.60 -12.04 -9.70
N ASN A 148 -17.31 -12.05 -11.01
CA ASN A 148 -15.96 -12.26 -11.53
C ASN A 148 -15.04 -11.10 -11.11
N LEU A 149 -15.55 -9.87 -11.16
CA LEU A 149 -14.81 -8.69 -10.73
C LEU A 149 -14.53 -8.71 -9.22
N PHE A 150 -15.50 -9.13 -8.40
CA PHE A 150 -15.32 -9.31 -6.96
C PHE A 150 -14.18 -10.26 -6.64
N ILE A 151 -14.13 -11.44 -7.29
CA ILE A 151 -13.04 -12.41 -7.09
C ILE A 151 -11.70 -11.82 -7.54
N ALA A 152 -11.67 -11.22 -8.73
CA ALA A 152 -10.44 -10.62 -9.28
C ALA A 152 -9.90 -9.50 -8.38
N ARG A 153 -10.78 -8.64 -7.86
CA ARG A 153 -10.43 -7.54 -6.94
C ARG A 153 -10.02 -8.04 -5.56
N THR A 154 -10.66 -9.10 -5.06
CA THR A 154 -10.27 -9.76 -3.81
C THR A 154 -8.87 -10.35 -3.94
N VAL A 155 -8.58 -11.13 -4.98
CA VAL A 155 -7.31 -11.86 -5.10
C VAL A 155 -6.17 -10.97 -5.57
N HIS A 156 -6.40 -10.12 -6.57
CA HIS A 156 -5.34 -9.34 -7.21
C HIS A 156 -5.24 -7.92 -6.65
N SER A 157 -6.29 -7.09 -6.78
CA SER A 157 -6.20 -5.66 -6.40
C SER A 157 -5.94 -5.49 -4.91
N SER A 158 -6.79 -6.06 -4.04
CA SER A 158 -6.62 -5.94 -2.58
C SER A 158 -5.25 -6.41 -2.10
N ASN A 159 -4.72 -7.46 -2.75
CA ASN A 159 -3.44 -8.02 -2.39
C ASN A 159 -2.27 -7.16 -2.90
N ILE A 160 -2.30 -6.66 -4.13
CA ILE A 160 -1.20 -5.83 -4.64
C ILE A 160 -1.06 -4.53 -3.83
N HIS A 161 -2.17 -3.87 -3.46
CA HIS A 161 -2.09 -2.69 -2.58
C HIS A 161 -1.54 -3.07 -1.20
N LEU A 162 -1.93 -4.23 -0.64
CA LEU A 162 -1.37 -4.72 0.60
C LEU A 162 0.15 -4.93 0.49
N LEU A 163 0.61 -5.64 -0.54
CA LEU A 163 2.02 -5.95 -0.73
C LEU A 163 2.87 -4.71 -0.96
N ILE A 164 2.39 -3.75 -1.75
CA ILE A 164 3.09 -2.48 -1.99
C ILE A 164 3.25 -1.70 -0.67
N ASN A 165 2.17 -1.54 0.09
CA ASN A 165 2.23 -0.82 1.37
C ASN A 165 3.07 -1.56 2.42
N LEU A 166 3.04 -2.90 2.43
CA LEU A 166 3.92 -3.70 3.28
C LEU A 166 5.38 -3.52 2.89
N CYS A 167 5.70 -3.55 1.60
CA CYS A 167 7.05 -3.31 1.09
C CYS A 167 7.56 -1.96 1.59
N PHE A 168 6.79 -0.88 1.40
CA PHE A 168 7.15 0.45 1.92
C PHE A 168 7.37 0.44 3.45
N SER A 169 6.46 -0.20 4.20
CA SER A 169 6.57 -0.26 5.67
C SER A 169 7.78 -1.07 6.14
N LEU A 170 8.19 -2.10 5.40
CA LEU A 170 9.43 -2.84 5.65
C LEU A 170 10.65 -1.97 5.35
N PHE A 171 10.60 -1.05 4.38
CA PHE A 171 11.65 -0.07 4.16
C PHE A 171 11.80 0.93 5.33
N LEU A 172 10.70 1.28 6.02
CA LEU A 172 10.79 2.03 7.29
C LEU A 172 11.59 1.25 8.33
N LEU A 173 11.36 -0.05 8.47
CA LEU A 173 12.14 -0.89 9.39
C LEU A 173 13.58 -1.08 8.93
N LYS A 174 13.83 -1.27 7.64
CA LYS A 174 15.19 -1.35 7.08
C LYS A 174 16.00 -0.07 7.33
N SER A 175 15.33 1.08 7.40
CA SER A 175 15.98 2.35 7.73
C SER A 175 16.60 2.34 9.13
N ASN A 176 16.08 1.54 10.08
CA ASN A 176 16.63 1.44 11.43
C ASN A 176 18.09 0.94 11.46
N PHE A 177 18.50 0.19 10.45
CA PHE A 177 19.86 -0.38 10.34
C PHE A 177 20.85 0.55 9.63
N LYS A 178 20.44 1.79 9.29
CA LYS A 178 21.33 2.78 8.69
C LYS A 178 22.01 3.61 9.78
N ALA A 179 23.32 3.78 9.63
CA ALA A 179 24.17 4.44 10.62
C ALA A 179 23.85 5.94 10.78
N ASP A 180 23.56 6.63 9.67
CA ASP A 180 23.34 8.08 9.65
C ASP A 180 21.93 8.45 9.14
N ASP A 181 21.47 9.64 9.53
CA ASP A 181 20.13 10.15 9.21
C ASP A 181 19.94 10.41 7.70
N SER A 182 21.00 10.61 6.91
CA SER A 182 20.90 10.77 5.45
C SER A 182 20.58 9.42 4.79
N SER A 183 21.34 8.38 5.12
CA SER A 183 21.10 7.02 4.66
C SER A 183 19.71 6.49 5.05
N LYS A 184 19.19 6.89 6.22
CA LYS A 184 17.81 6.62 6.62
C LYS A 184 16.81 7.22 5.63
N LYS A 185 16.92 8.53 5.36
CA LYS A 185 16.02 9.24 4.42
C LYS A 185 16.09 8.66 3.01
N VAL A 186 17.28 8.35 2.52
CA VAL A 186 17.47 7.70 1.20
C VAL A 186 16.79 6.34 1.15
N THR A 187 16.88 5.54 2.22
CA THR A 187 16.22 4.23 2.30
C THR A 187 14.70 4.36 2.23
N ILE A 188 14.13 5.36 2.92
CA ILE A 188 12.69 5.62 2.91
C ILE A 188 12.24 6.14 1.53
N LEU A 189 13.01 7.06 0.93
CA LEU A 189 12.74 7.56 -0.41
C LEU A 189 12.79 6.44 -1.46
N PHE A 190 13.76 5.52 -1.33
CA PHE A 190 13.83 4.35 -2.20
C PHE A 190 12.60 3.46 -2.05
N GLY A 191 12.11 3.25 -0.81
CA GLY A 191 10.85 2.55 -0.58
C GLY A 191 9.66 3.22 -1.27
N PHE A 192 9.57 4.55 -1.24
CA PHE A 192 8.53 5.31 -1.95
C PHE A 192 8.63 5.14 -3.47
N VAL A 193 9.82 5.32 -4.05
CA VAL A 193 10.04 5.15 -5.50
C VAL A 193 9.71 3.72 -5.92
N LEU A 194 10.09 2.73 -5.12
CA LEU A 194 9.78 1.34 -5.39
C LEU A 194 8.27 1.06 -5.36
N ALA A 195 7.52 1.66 -4.42
CA ALA A 195 6.07 1.54 -4.37
C ALA A 195 5.41 2.09 -5.65
N VAL A 196 5.83 3.28 -6.10
CA VAL A 196 5.35 3.89 -7.35
C VAL A 196 5.67 3.00 -8.56
N LEU A 197 6.89 2.44 -8.63
CA LEU A 197 7.29 1.56 -9.72
C LEU A 197 6.51 0.24 -9.70
N GLN A 198 6.32 -0.37 -8.53
CA GLN A 198 5.55 -1.61 -8.40
C GLN A 198 4.10 -1.41 -8.85
N HIS A 199 3.46 -0.32 -8.40
CA HIS A 199 2.11 0.02 -8.83
C HIS A 199 2.06 0.28 -10.34
N GLY A 200 2.89 1.21 -10.82
CA GLY A 200 2.85 1.64 -12.22
C GLY A 200 3.18 0.52 -13.20
N VAL A 201 4.10 -0.40 -12.87
CA VAL A 201 4.37 -1.55 -13.75
C VAL A 201 3.19 -2.52 -13.80
N VAL A 202 2.54 -2.79 -12.66
CA VAL A 202 1.34 -3.65 -12.63
C VAL A 202 0.24 -3.05 -13.51
N ASP A 203 -0.08 -1.78 -13.33
CA ASP A 203 -1.10 -1.10 -14.13
C ASP A 203 -0.72 -1.02 -15.61
N PHE A 204 0.54 -0.71 -15.91
CA PHE A 204 1.02 -0.62 -17.27
C PHE A 204 0.87 -1.93 -18.04
N LEU A 205 1.05 -3.08 -17.36
CA LEU A 205 0.89 -4.41 -17.94
C LEU A 205 -0.57 -4.84 -18.03
N LEU A 206 -1.43 -4.39 -17.11
CA LEU A 206 -2.83 -4.80 -17.02
C LEU A 206 -3.78 -3.93 -17.84
N ILE A 207 -3.56 -2.61 -17.93
CA ILE A 207 -4.42 -1.66 -18.67
C ILE A 207 -4.64 -2.09 -20.15
N PRO A 208 -3.61 -2.53 -20.90
CA PRO A 208 -3.81 -2.96 -22.29
C PRO A 208 -4.66 -4.24 -22.44
N GLY A 209 -4.89 -5.00 -21.36
CA GLY A 209 -5.67 -6.24 -21.38
C GLY A 209 -4.99 -7.42 -22.10
N ALA A 210 -3.68 -7.36 -22.35
CA ALA A 210 -2.95 -8.41 -23.03
C ALA A 210 -2.63 -9.60 -22.11
N THR A 211 -2.84 -10.83 -22.58
CA THR A 211 -2.58 -12.07 -21.81
C THR A 211 -1.13 -12.16 -21.30
N ILE A 212 -0.16 -11.77 -22.13
CA ILE A 212 1.25 -11.78 -21.72
C ILE A 212 1.53 -10.76 -20.60
N GLY A 213 0.86 -9.60 -20.63
CA GLY A 213 0.94 -8.59 -19.58
C GLY A 213 0.41 -9.13 -18.25
N LEU A 214 -0.72 -9.85 -18.30
CA LEU A 214 -1.27 -10.54 -17.12
C LEU A 214 -0.29 -11.57 -16.52
N TRP A 215 0.38 -12.37 -17.37
CA TRP A 215 1.35 -13.35 -16.90
C TRP A 215 2.56 -12.70 -16.23
N ILE A 216 3.12 -11.65 -16.84
CA ILE A 216 4.26 -10.91 -16.28
C ILE A 216 3.84 -10.23 -14.98
N SER A 217 2.68 -9.58 -14.95
CA SER A 217 2.15 -8.94 -13.73
C SER A 217 1.94 -9.96 -12.61
N THR A 218 1.47 -11.17 -12.93
CA THR A 218 1.27 -12.24 -11.94
C THR A 218 2.62 -12.74 -11.40
N ALA A 219 3.63 -12.92 -12.26
CA ALA A 219 4.97 -13.30 -11.83
C ALA A 219 5.62 -12.24 -10.93
N MET A 220 5.47 -10.96 -11.28
CA MET A 220 5.93 -9.84 -10.45
C MET A 220 5.24 -9.84 -9.08
N PHE A 221 3.93 -10.04 -9.05
CA PHE A 221 3.16 -10.13 -7.82
C PHE A 221 3.68 -11.25 -6.90
N VAL A 222 3.94 -12.45 -7.44
CA VAL A 222 4.55 -13.55 -6.68
C VAL A 222 5.94 -13.17 -6.17
N GLY A 223 6.75 -12.51 -7.00
CA GLY A 223 8.08 -12.02 -6.60
C GLY A 223 8.02 -11.05 -5.43
N ILE A 224 7.11 -10.07 -5.47
CA ILE A 224 6.89 -9.12 -4.36
C ILE A 224 6.44 -9.87 -3.11
N TRP A 225 5.53 -10.84 -3.25
CA TRP A 225 5.06 -11.65 -2.12
C TRP A 225 6.21 -12.42 -1.45
N VAL A 226 7.06 -13.11 -2.24
CA VAL A 226 8.22 -13.85 -1.72
C VAL A 226 9.16 -12.90 -0.98
N TRP A 227 9.44 -11.73 -1.55
CA TRP A 227 10.25 -10.70 -0.90
C TRP A 227 9.61 -10.28 0.43
N VAL A 228 8.36 -9.82 0.43
CA VAL A 228 7.66 -9.35 1.63
C VAL A 228 7.66 -10.42 2.73
N VAL A 229 7.44 -11.69 2.39
CA VAL A 229 7.50 -12.80 3.36
C VAL A 229 8.92 -13.00 3.92
N GLY A 230 9.95 -12.91 3.07
CA GLY A 230 11.35 -12.99 3.50
C GLY A 230 11.70 -11.88 4.49
N ASP A 231 11.45 -10.64 4.10
CA ASP A 231 11.66 -9.46 4.94
C ASP A 231 10.81 -9.53 6.22
N TRP A 232 9.58 -10.04 6.17
CA TRP A 232 8.73 -10.18 7.35
C TRP A 232 9.34 -11.13 8.39
N ARG A 233 9.89 -12.27 7.95
CA ARG A 233 10.57 -13.21 8.86
C ARG A 233 11.79 -12.57 9.49
N GLU A 234 12.60 -11.87 8.69
CA GLU A 234 13.82 -11.24 9.19
C GLU A 234 13.54 -10.04 10.08
N LEU A 235 12.57 -9.18 9.75
CA LEU A 235 12.39 -7.89 10.43
C LEU A 235 11.31 -7.93 11.50
N ILE A 236 10.25 -8.72 11.33
CA ILE A 236 9.13 -8.72 12.28
C ILE A 236 9.29 -9.83 13.31
N VAL A 237 9.57 -11.05 12.84
CA VAL A 237 9.71 -12.20 13.74
C VAL A 237 10.98 -12.05 14.57
N SER A 238 12.13 -11.76 13.95
CA SER A 238 13.39 -11.65 14.68
C SER A 238 13.41 -10.48 15.68
N ILE A 239 12.90 -9.29 15.34
CA ILE A 239 12.89 -8.12 16.24
C ILE A 239 11.96 -8.37 17.44
N LYS A 240 10.85 -9.08 17.23
CA LYS A 240 9.94 -9.46 18.33
C LYS A 240 10.56 -10.48 19.28
N GLU A 241 11.43 -11.37 18.78
CA GLU A 241 12.14 -12.37 19.58
C GLU A 241 13.43 -11.82 20.23
N ARG A 242 14.11 -10.88 19.57
CA ARG A 242 15.36 -10.24 20.02
C ARG A 242 15.28 -8.73 19.76
N PRO A 243 14.68 -7.94 20.68
CA PRO A 243 14.63 -6.50 20.52
C PRO A 243 16.07 -5.93 20.45
N ILE A 244 16.27 -4.97 19.55
CA ILE A 244 17.55 -4.30 19.34
C ILE A 244 18.01 -3.72 20.70
N LYS A 245 19.07 -4.28 21.29
CA LYS A 245 19.68 -3.75 22.52
C LYS A 245 20.50 -2.52 22.15
N THR A 246 20.13 -1.36 22.67
CA THR A 246 20.96 -0.15 22.66
C THR A 246 22.14 -0.34 23.61
N ASN A 247 23.22 -0.98 23.14
CA ASN A 247 24.51 -0.94 23.81
C ASN A 247 25.52 -0.28 22.87
N GLN A 248 25.70 1.04 23.02
CA GLN A 248 26.92 1.77 22.65
C GLN A 248 26.76 3.22 23.12
N THR A 249 26.96 3.47 24.42
CA THR A 249 27.29 4.80 24.99
C THR A 249 27.66 4.63 26.47
N SER A 250 28.69 3.85 26.76
CA SER A 250 29.38 3.90 28.07
C SER A 250 30.68 3.10 28.00
N GLU A 251 31.63 3.55 27.21
CA GLU A 251 33.05 3.20 27.37
C GLU A 251 33.83 4.14 26.47
N ILE A 252 34.25 5.27 27.06
CA ILE A 252 35.59 5.85 27.05
C ILE A 252 35.48 7.06 28.01
N THR A 253 35.53 6.75 29.29
CA THR A 253 36.12 7.62 30.31
C THR A 253 37.15 6.74 30.99
N GLU A 254 38.39 6.89 30.57
CA GLU A 254 39.61 6.76 31.37
C GLU A 254 40.73 7.53 30.64
#